data_AF-A0A1G6MP47-F1
#
_entry.id   AF-A0A1G6MP47-F1
#
_cell.length_a   1.000
_cell.length_b   1.000
_cell.length_c   1.000
_cell.angle_alpha   90.00
_cell.angle_beta   90.00
_cell.angle_gamma   90.00
#
_symmetry.space_group_name_H-M   'P 1'
#
loop_
_entity.id
_entity.type
_entity.pdbx_description
1 polymer ?
#
loop_
_entity_poly.entity_id
_entity_poly.type
_entity_poly.pdbx_seq_one_letter_code
_entity_poly.pdbx_strand_id
1 'polypeptide(L)' 'MTRKTGVRITKKDGTRKSFCFDTLLVQDSTITGKNDHFFGVNITPINLNNIEKVELQYK' A
#
# COMPACT_ATOMS: atom_id res chain seq x y z
N MET A 1 -12.12 -3.05 16.71
CA MET A 1 -11.10 -3.91 16.05
C MET A 1 -10.99 -3.43 14.60
N THR A 2 -9.99 -2.61 14.27
CA THR A 2 -9.87 -2.00 12.95
C THR A 2 -9.27 -3.04 11.99
N ARG A 3 -10.04 -3.49 10.99
CA ARG A 3 -9.56 -4.42 9.97
C ARG A 3 -8.66 -3.64 9.01
N LYS A 4 -7.36 -3.63 9.28
CA LYS A 4 -6.37 -2.96 8.41
C LYS A 4 -5.86 -3.95 7.37
N THR A 5 -5.77 -3.52 6.12
CA THR A 5 -5.06 -4.25 5.07
C THR A 5 -3.61 -3.80 5.04
N GLY A 6 -2.70 -4.74 5.28
CA GLY A 6 -1.28 -4.50 5.12
C GLY A 6 -0.86 -4.63 3.65
N VAL A 7 0.06 -3.79 3.20
CA VAL A 7 0.70 -3.88 1.90
C VAL A 7 2.20 -3.89 2.12
N ARG A 8 2.87 -4.96 1.70
CA ARG A 8 4.33 -5.03 1.70
C ARG A 8 4.85 -4.87 0.29
N ILE A 9 5.84 -4.01 0.14
CA ILE A 9 6.56 -3.77 -1.10
C ILE A 9 7.99 -4.26 -0.89
N THR A 10 8.44 -5.13 -1.78
CA THR A 10 9.83 -5.56 -1.90
C THR A 10 10.41 -4.98 -3.18
N LYS A 11 11.49 -4.21 -3.03
CA LYS A 11 12.24 -3.66 -4.16
C LYS A 11 13.25 -4.69 -4.69
N LYS A 12 13.73 -4.46 -5.91
CA LYS A 12 14.75 -5.31 -6.56
C LYS A 12 16.09 -5.38 -5.83
N ASP A 13 16.39 -4.39 -4.99
CA ASP A 13 17.58 -4.40 -4.09
C ASP A 13 17.35 -5.20 -2.80
N GLY A 14 16.19 -5.85 -2.67
CA GLY A 14 15.79 -6.62 -1.49
C GLY A 14 15.21 -5.78 -0.34
N THR A 15 15.23 -4.44 -0.42
CA THR A 15 14.63 -3.60 0.63
C THR A 15 13.12 -3.76 0.68
N ARG A 16 12.58 -3.77 1.90
CA ARG A 16 11.16 -4.00 2.17
C ARG A 16 10.56 -2.82 2.91
N LYS A 17 9.37 -2.39 2.48
CA LYS A 17 8.56 -1.39 3.18
C LYS A 17 7.13 -1.90 3.32
N SER A 18 6.58 -1.80 4.53
CA SER A 18 5.20 -2.21 4.80
C SER A 18 4.35 -1.00 5.16
N PHE A 19 3.12 -0.99 4.66
CA PHE A 19 2.13 0.03 4.91
C PHE A 19 0.87 -0.65 5.42
N CYS A 20 0.11 0.02 6.29
CA CYS A 20 -1.21 -0.47 6.73
C CYS A 20 -2.24 0.61 6.40
N PHE A 21 -3.35 0.18 5.81
CA PHE A 21 -4.42 1.06 5.38
C PHE A 21 -5.77 0.55 5.89
N ASP A 22 -6.67 1.47 6.20
CA ASP A 22 -8.07 1.16 6.48
C ASP A 22 -8.85 0.94 5.19
N THR A 23 -8.42 1.59 4.09
CA THR A 23 -8.98 1.40 2.75
C THR A 23 -7.85 1.33 1.74
N LEU A 24 -7.93 0.34 0.85
CA LEU A 24 -6.98 0.09 -0.24
C LEU A 24 -7.76 -0.01 -1.55
N LEU A 25 -7.41 0.83 -2.53
CA LEU A 25 -7.91 0.76 -3.89
C LEU A 25 -6.77 0.39 -4.83
N VAL A 26 -7.00 -0.60 -5.69
CA VAL A 26 -6.07 -1.00 -6.76
C VAL A 26 -6.78 -0.81 -8.09
N GLN A 27 -6.31 0.14 -8.90
CA GLN A 27 -6.90 0.50 -10.18
C GLN A 27 -5.80 1.02 -11.10
N ASP A 28 -5.85 0.71 -12.40
CA ASP A 28 -4.91 1.24 -13.41
C ASP A 28 -3.43 1.08 -13.00
N SER A 29 -3.08 -0.11 -12.50
CA SER A 29 -1.75 -0.42 -11.96
C SER A 29 -1.27 0.51 -10.84
N THR A 30 -2.19 1.21 -10.18
CA THR A 30 -1.93 2.14 -9.09
C THR A 30 -2.54 1.62 -7.81
N ILE A 31 -1.76 1.69 -6.71
CA ILE A 31 -2.22 1.34 -5.38
C ILE A 31 -2.42 2.63 -4.59
N THR A 32 -3.65 2.89 -4.17
CA THR A 32 -4.01 4.02 -3.31
C THR A 32 -4.44 3.50 -1.95
N GLY A 33 -3.75 3.94 -0.91
CA GLY A 33 -4.06 3.55 0.47
C GLY A 33 -4.36 4.76 1.34
N LYS A 34 -5.32 4.60 2.27
CA LYS A 34 -5.74 5.65 3.20
C LYS A 34 -5.83 5.13 4.64
N ASN A 35 -5.45 5.97 5.61
CA ASN A 35 -5.42 5.64 7.05
C ASN A 35 -6.59 6.28 7.85
N ASP A 36 -7.61 6.78 7.14
CA ASP A 36 -8.83 7.39 7.69
C ASP A 36 -10.03 7.19 6.72
N HIS A 37 -11.23 7.07 7.29
CA HIS A 37 -12.45 6.55 6.65
C HIS A 37 -13.19 7.53 5.70
N PHE A 38 -12.53 8.21 4.75
CA PHE A 38 -13.06 9.36 3.95
C PHE A 38 -13.14 10.66 4.78
N PHE A 39 -12.15 11.55 4.77
CA PHE A 39 -12.08 12.81 3.98
C PHE A 39 -10.73 13.50 4.31
N GLY A 40 -10.04 14.07 3.32
CA GLY A 40 -8.69 14.67 3.47
C GLY A 40 -7.58 13.70 3.06
N VAL A 41 -6.87 13.97 1.95
CA VAL A 41 -6.04 12.95 1.30
C VAL A 41 -4.60 13.43 1.19
N ASN A 42 -3.70 12.86 2.00
CA ASN A 42 -2.27 12.83 1.68
C ASN A 42 -2.00 11.53 0.91
N ILE A 43 -2.19 11.59 -0.41
CA ILE A 43 -1.83 10.48 -1.31
C ILE A 43 -0.30 10.38 -1.31
N THR A 44 0.24 9.25 -0.87
CA THR A 44 1.66 8.94 -1.08
C THR A 44 1.78 8.08 -2.33
N PRO A 45 2.10 8.65 -3.52
CA PRO A 45 2.30 7.85 -4.72
C PRO A 45 3.50 6.93 -4.53
N ILE A 46 3.34 5.66 -4.89
CA ILE A 46 4.42 4.68 -4.83
C ILE A 46 4.87 4.40 -6.26
N ASN A 47 6.10 4.79 -6.59
CA ASN A 47 6.70 4.48 -7.88
C ASN A 47 7.02 2.98 -7.98
N LEU A 48 6.48 2.30 -9.00
CA LEU A 48 6.60 0.85 -9.18
C LEU A 48 7.83 0.40 -10.00
N ASN A 49 8.62 1.32 -10.59
CA ASN A 49 9.70 0.98 -11.52
C ASN A 49 10.79 0.05 -10.93
N ASN A 50 11.03 0.17 -9.62
CA ASN A 50 12.05 -0.61 -8.89
C ASN A 50 11.45 -1.64 -7.93
N ILE A 51 10.18 -2.00 -8.13
CA ILE A 51 9.49 -3.00 -7.32
C ILE A 51 9.67 -4.37 -7.97
N GLU A 52 10.01 -5.36 -7.14
CA GLU A 52 10.06 -6.76 -7.52
C GLU A 52 8.75 -7.45 -7.17
N LYS A 53 8.20 -7.15 -5.99
CA LYS A 53 7.02 -7.83 -5.46
C LYS A 53 6.16 -6.90 -4.60
N VAL A 54 4.84 -6.98 -4.78
CA VAL A 54 3.84 -6.38 -3.88
C VAL A 54 3.00 -7.50 -3.28
N GLU A 55 2.81 -7.48 -1.96
CA GLU A 55 2.08 -8.50 -1.20
C GLU A 55 0.97 -7.85 -0.37
N LEU A 56 -0.25 -8.36 -0.49
CA LEU A 56 -1.33 -8.05 0.45
C LEU A 56 -1.15 -8.89 1.71
N GLN A 57 -1.23 -8.24 2.86
CA GLN A 57 -1.07 -8.88 4.17
C GLN A 57 -2.38 -8.75 4.92
N TYR A 58 -2.98 -9.90 5.21
CA TYR A 58 -4.12 -10.00 6.11
C TYR A 58 -3.59 -10.42 7.49
N LYS A 59 -3.94 -9.67 8.52
CA LYS A 59 -3.77 -10.05 9.93
C LYS A 59 -5.15 -10.22 10.56
#